data_AF-A0A8T5GM88-F1
#
_entry.id   AF-A0A8T5GM88-F1
#
_cell.length_a   1.000
_cell.length_b   1.000
_cell.length_c   1.000
_cell.angle_alpha   90.00
_cell.angle_beta   90.00
_cell.angle_gamma   90.00
#
_symmetry.space_group_name_H-M   'P 1'
#
loop_
_entity.id
_entity.type
_entity.pdbx_description
1 polymer ?
#
loop_
_entity_poly.entity_id
_entity_poly.type
_entity_poly.pdbx_seq_one_letter_code
_entity_poly.pdbx_strand_id
1 'polypeptide(L)'
;MVVYTKVWWKRMFASQEKSKKVNILNDIRAIRESLQDVPTDVGFLQKELVLLEELEKEYKVAKSGIVQVNLQTQADHIEKILERYESFQNDVDINGLRVKMIAQEFLKRAAKADMKDLVKAKKKERRWTFKW
;
A
#
# COMPACT_ATOMS: atom_id res chain seq x y z
N MET A 1 7.05 -16.52 -47.52
CA MET A 1 7.11 -17.53 -46.45
C MET A 1 8.11 -17.05 -45.41
N VAL A 2 7.68 -16.97 -44.15
CA VAL A 2 8.47 -16.86 -42.89
C VAL A 2 9.49 -15.71 -42.77
N VAL A 3 9.21 -14.70 -41.92
CA VAL A 3 10.01 -14.37 -40.70
C VAL A 3 9.13 -13.56 -39.72
N TYR A 4 8.14 -14.18 -39.07
CA TYR A 4 7.37 -13.57 -37.96
C TYR A 4 7.65 -14.24 -36.61
N THR A 5 8.83 -14.83 -36.45
CA THR A 5 9.12 -15.69 -35.30
C THR A 5 10.48 -15.37 -34.72
N LYS A 6 10.71 -14.17 -34.17
CA LYS A 6 11.87 -13.94 -33.26
C LYS A 6 11.67 -13.00 -32.07
N VAL A 7 10.51 -12.36 -31.89
CA VAL A 7 10.36 -11.28 -30.89
C VAL A 7 9.70 -11.74 -29.58
N TRP A 8 8.83 -12.74 -29.62
CA TRP A 8 8.05 -13.19 -28.45
C TRP A 8 8.95 -13.74 -27.32
N TRP A 9 10.02 -14.47 -27.64
CA TRP A 9 10.82 -15.19 -26.65
C TRP A 9 11.90 -14.30 -26.05
N LYS A 10 12.37 -13.27 -26.77
CA LYS A 10 13.24 -12.23 -26.20
C LYS A 10 12.53 -11.47 -25.08
N ARG A 11 11.20 -11.28 -25.14
CA ARG A 11 10.41 -10.72 -24.03
C ARG A 11 10.31 -11.67 -22.84
N MET A 12 10.22 -12.99 -23.06
CA MET A 12 10.21 -13.98 -21.97
C MET A 12 11.56 -14.11 -21.24
N PHE A 13 12.68 -13.81 -21.90
CA PHE A 13 14.02 -13.86 -21.27
C PHE A 13 14.61 -12.49 -20.92
N ALA A 14 13.96 -11.38 -21.29
CA ALA A 14 14.36 -10.04 -20.87
C ALA A 14 14.07 -9.78 -19.37
N SER A 15 13.23 -10.60 -18.73
CA SER A 15 12.94 -10.51 -17.30
C SER A 15 13.95 -11.29 -16.46
N GLN A 16 15.22 -10.91 -16.56
CA GLN A 16 16.11 -10.98 -15.40
C GLN A 16 16.81 -9.63 -15.29
N GLU A 17 16.03 -8.57 -15.10
CA GLU A 17 16.54 -7.47 -14.30
C GLU A 17 17.14 -8.11 -13.06
N LYS A 18 18.47 -8.07 -12.96
CA LYS A 18 19.19 -8.55 -11.79
C LYS A 18 18.50 -7.92 -10.61
N SER A 19 17.76 -8.73 -9.84
CA SER A 19 17.05 -8.33 -8.64
C SER A 19 17.94 -7.32 -7.91
N LYS A 20 17.51 -6.05 -7.88
CA LYS A 20 18.24 -5.01 -7.15
C LYS A 20 18.51 -5.59 -5.77
N LYS A 21 19.79 -5.60 -5.38
CA LYS A 21 20.22 -6.18 -4.11
C LYS A 21 19.38 -5.55 -3.01
N VAL A 22 18.52 -6.34 -2.37
CA VAL A 22 17.60 -5.88 -1.33
C VAL A 22 18.42 -5.21 -0.24
N ASN A 23 18.19 -3.92 -0.01
CA ASN A 23 18.83 -3.19 1.07
C ASN A 23 17.88 -3.13 2.26
N ILE A 24 17.92 -4.21 3.05
CA ILE A 24 17.08 -4.41 4.22
C ILE A 24 17.13 -3.24 5.20
N LEU A 25 18.30 -2.64 5.39
CA LEU A 25 18.44 -1.51 6.31
C LEU A 25 17.71 -0.27 5.80
N ASN A 26 17.80 0.00 4.49
CA ASN A 26 17.06 1.09 3.87
C ASN A 26 15.55 0.82 3.89
N ASP A 27 15.12 -0.42 3.63
CA ASP A 27 13.70 -0.79 3.67
C ASP A 27 13.12 -0.61 5.08
N ILE A 28 13.85 -1.03 6.13
CA ILE A 28 13.47 -0.80 7.52
C ILE A 28 13.38 0.70 7.85
N ARG A 29 14.35 1.50 7.41
CA ARG A 29 14.33 2.97 7.62
C ARG A 29 13.14 3.61 6.94
N ALA A 30 12.87 3.25 5.68
CA ALA A 30 11.79 3.81 4.91
C ALA A 30 10.40 3.46 5.48
N ILE A 31 10.22 2.22 5.98
CA ILE A 31 9.01 1.86 6.73
C ILE A 31 8.89 2.71 7.99
N ARG A 32 9.98 2.84 8.76
CA ARG A 32 9.98 3.61 10.01
C ARG A 32 9.63 5.08 9.77
N GLU A 33 10.21 5.70 8.75
CA GLU A 33 9.94 7.10 8.35
C GLU A 33 8.48 7.26 7.94
N SER A 34 7.96 6.41 7.06
CA SER A 34 6.55 6.47 6.66
C SER A 34 5.57 6.28 7.84
N LEU A 35 5.91 5.44 8.82
CA LEU A 35 5.09 5.28 10.03
C LEU A 35 5.02 6.55 10.91
N GLN A 36 5.97 7.49 10.76
CA GLN A 36 5.92 8.78 11.45
C GLN A 36 4.88 9.73 10.87
N ASP A 37 4.52 9.56 9.59
CA ASP A 37 3.54 10.40 8.89
C ASP A 37 2.09 9.94 9.12
N VAL A 38 1.90 8.66 9.49
CA VAL A 38 0.57 8.06 9.75
C VAL A 38 -0.31 8.88 10.70
N PRO A 39 0.17 9.39 11.85
CA PRO A 39 -0.67 10.19 12.74
C PRO A 39 -1.17 11.49 12.08
N THR A 40 -0.37 12.06 11.17
CA THR A 40 -0.74 13.27 10.43
C THR A 40 -1.85 12.96 9.43
N ASP A 41 -1.73 11.88 8.66
CA ASP A 41 -2.75 11.47 7.69
C ASP A 41 -4.06 11.07 8.39
N VAL A 42 -3.96 10.28 9.48
CA VAL A 42 -5.11 9.90 10.30
C VAL A 42 -5.78 11.12 10.91
N GLY A 43 -5.01 12.06 11.44
CA GLY A 43 -5.54 13.29 12.03
C GLY A 43 -6.25 14.18 11.00
N PHE A 44 -5.74 14.23 9.76
CA PHE A 44 -6.41 14.93 8.66
C PHE A 44 -7.72 14.24 8.28
N LEU A 45 -7.68 12.93 8.01
CA LEU A 45 -8.86 12.17 7.59
C LEU A 45 -9.97 12.20 8.64
N GLN A 46 -9.63 12.07 9.92
CA GLN A 46 -10.62 12.16 11.01
C GLN A 46 -11.35 13.51 11.02
N LYS A 47 -10.63 14.62 10.82
CA LYS A 47 -11.24 15.96 10.80
C LYS A 47 -12.21 16.10 9.62
N GLU A 48 -11.79 15.71 8.42
CA GLU A 48 -12.63 15.80 7.23
C GLU A 48 -13.86 14.88 7.32
N LEU A 49 -13.71 13.67 7.88
CA LEU A 49 -14.82 12.75 8.08
C LEU A 49 -15.85 13.26 9.11
N VAL A 50 -15.40 13.89 10.19
CA VAL A 50 -16.31 14.53 11.17
C VAL A 50 -17.10 15.65 10.51
N LEU A 51 -16.45 16.49 9.70
CA LEU A 51 -17.14 17.54 8.96
C LEU A 51 -18.17 16.97 7.97
N LEU A 52 -17.79 15.92 7.23
CA LEU A 52 -18.69 15.25 6.31
C LEU A 52 -19.90 14.62 7.03
N GLU A 53 -19.69 14.05 8.21
CA GLU A 53 -20.77 13.50 9.04
C GLU A 53 -21.78 14.60 9.44
N GLU A 54 -21.31 15.77 9.86
CA GLU A 54 -22.18 16.90 10.20
C GLU A 54 -22.94 17.44 8.97
N LEU A 55 -22.26 17.58 7.83
CA LEU A 55 -22.90 17.99 6.58
C LEU A 55 -23.99 17.00 6.14
N GLU A 56 -23.78 15.70 6.35
CA GLU A 56 -24.76 14.67 6.03
C GLU A 56 -25.97 14.70 6.99
N LYS A 57 -25.77 15.09 8.26
CA LYS A 57 -26.87 15.34 9.19
C LYS A 57 -27.69 16.56 8.76
N GLU A 58 -27.03 17.64 8.35
CA GLU A 58 -27.69 18.85 7.82
C GLU A 58 -28.47 18.56 6.55
N TYR A 59 -27.89 17.79 5.62
CA TYR A 59 -28.52 17.40 4.36
C TYR A 59 -29.90 16.76 4.60
N LYS A 60 -30.00 15.85 5.58
CA LYS A 60 -31.24 15.12 5.91
C LYS A 60 -32.39 16.02 6.37
N VAL A 61 -32.09 17.20 6.88
CA VAL A 61 -33.11 18.15 7.38
C VAL A 61 -33.23 19.40 6.50
N ALA A 62 -32.39 19.55 5.47
CA ALA A 62 -32.35 20.70 4.59
C ALA A 62 -33.59 20.79 3.68
N LYS A 63 -34.02 22.02 3.41
CA LYS A 63 -35.10 22.35 2.46
C LYS A 63 -34.52 22.98 1.18
N SER A 64 -35.32 23.05 0.11
CA SER A 64 -34.86 23.46 -1.23
C SER A 64 -34.03 24.74 -1.23
N GLY A 65 -32.90 24.73 -1.95
CA GLY A 65 -31.89 25.80 -2.00
C GLY A 65 -30.66 25.51 -1.13
N ILE A 66 -30.87 25.12 0.13
CA ILE A 66 -29.77 24.77 1.07
C ILE A 66 -29.13 23.43 0.69
N VAL A 67 -29.94 22.52 0.14
CA VAL A 67 -29.50 21.19 -0.31
C VAL A 67 -28.35 21.29 -1.31
N GLN A 68 -28.44 22.19 -2.29
CA GLN A 68 -27.41 22.33 -3.32
C GLN A 68 -26.09 22.82 -2.72
N VAL A 69 -26.14 23.82 -1.83
CA VAL A 69 -24.94 24.34 -1.16
C VAL A 69 -24.31 23.27 -0.29
N ASN A 70 -25.11 22.55 0.50
CA ASN A 70 -24.62 21.46 1.34
C ASN A 70 -23.94 20.36 0.51
N LEU A 71 -24.57 19.89 -0.57
CA LEU A 71 -23.99 18.88 -1.46
C LEU A 71 -22.69 19.34 -2.12
N GLN A 72 -22.60 20.61 -2.50
CA GLN A 72 -21.35 21.17 -3.02
C GLN A 72 -20.24 21.13 -1.96
N THR A 73 -20.54 21.57 -0.73
CA THR A 73 -19.58 21.52 0.37
C THR A 73 -19.16 20.08 0.69
N GLN A 74 -20.10 19.12 0.68
CA GLN A 74 -19.78 17.70 0.85
C GLN A 74 -18.81 17.21 -0.22
N ALA A 75 -19.03 17.56 -1.49
CA ALA A 75 -18.14 17.18 -2.59
C ALA A 75 -16.71 17.67 -2.35
N ASP A 76 -16.54 18.92 -1.92
CA ASP A 76 -15.22 19.51 -1.64
C ASP A 76 -14.48 18.76 -0.50
N HIS A 77 -15.19 18.27 0.51
CA HIS A 77 -14.60 17.46 1.60
C HIS A 77 -14.30 16.02 1.14
N ILE A 78 -15.19 15.43 0.34
CA ILE A 78 -15.00 14.09 -0.22
C ILE A 78 -13.75 14.07 -1.11
N GLU A 79 -13.52 15.07 -1.95
CA GLU A 79 -12.32 15.16 -2.80
C GLU A 79 -11.02 15.13 -1.96
N LYS A 80 -10.97 15.93 -0.88
CA LYS A 80 -9.83 15.95 0.04
C LYS A 80 -9.61 14.61 0.74
N ILE A 81 -10.69 13.94 1.15
CA ILE A 81 -10.63 12.62 1.76
C ILE A 81 -10.07 11.62 0.75
N LEU A 82 -10.61 11.60 -0.48
CA LEU A 82 -10.17 10.68 -1.53
C LEU A 82 -8.69 10.86 -1.85
N GLU A 83 -8.24 12.09 -2.08
CA GLU A 83 -6.82 12.39 -2.36
C GLU A 83 -5.91 11.89 -1.24
N ARG A 84 -6.25 12.20 0.01
CA ARG A 84 -5.43 11.78 1.16
C ARG A 84 -5.45 10.26 1.35
N TYR A 85 -6.60 9.61 1.20
CA TYR A 85 -6.75 8.17 1.39
C TYR A 85 -6.03 7.37 0.30
N GLU A 86 -6.04 7.87 -0.95
CA GLU A 86 -5.28 7.28 -2.05
C GLU A 86 -3.78 7.29 -1.75
N SER A 87 -3.23 8.45 -1.33
CA SER A 87 -1.82 8.54 -0.93
C SER A 87 -1.49 7.57 0.20
N PHE A 88 -2.35 7.54 1.23
CA PHE A 88 -2.16 6.67 2.38
C PHE A 88 -2.17 5.18 2.01
N GLN A 89 -3.09 4.76 1.15
CA GLN A 89 -3.17 3.38 0.65
C GLN A 89 -1.91 3.02 -0.14
N ASN A 90 -1.46 3.90 -1.04
CA ASN A 90 -0.25 3.69 -1.83
C ASN A 90 0.98 3.49 -0.94
N ASP A 91 1.14 4.29 0.11
CA ASP A 91 2.23 4.15 1.07
C ASP A 91 2.16 2.84 1.85
N VAL A 92 0.96 2.45 2.30
CA VAL A 92 0.73 1.16 2.97
C VAL A 92 1.10 -0.01 2.06
N ASP A 93 0.71 0.03 0.79
CA ASP A 93 1.01 -1.02 -0.19
C ASP A 93 2.52 -1.13 -0.48
N ILE A 94 3.19 0.00 -0.71
CA ILE A 94 4.65 0.07 -0.90
C ILE A 94 5.38 -0.49 0.31
N ASN A 95 4.97 -0.08 1.52
CA ASN A 95 5.57 -0.59 2.75
C ASN A 95 5.26 -2.07 2.99
N GLY A 96 4.08 -2.53 2.60
CA GLY A 96 3.72 -3.94 2.58
C GLY A 96 4.68 -4.76 1.73
N LEU A 97 5.05 -4.28 0.53
CA LEU A 97 6.07 -4.92 -0.31
C LEU A 97 7.44 -4.96 0.37
N ARG A 98 7.87 -3.85 0.99
CA ARG A 98 9.15 -3.78 1.74
C ARG A 98 9.19 -4.83 2.84
N VAL A 99 8.11 -4.97 3.63
CA VAL A 99 8.00 -6.01 4.68
C VAL A 99 8.12 -7.42 4.10
N LYS A 100 7.46 -7.70 2.96
CA LYS A 100 7.56 -9.00 2.28
C LYS A 100 9.00 -9.30 1.86
N MET A 101 9.68 -8.32 1.27
CA MET A 101 11.09 -8.44 0.87
C MET A 101 12.01 -8.69 2.07
N ILE A 102 11.78 -8.00 3.18
CA ILE A 102 12.53 -8.19 4.43
C ILE A 102 12.38 -9.63 4.95
N ALA A 103 11.15 -10.13 5.04
CA ALA A 103 10.87 -11.48 5.51
C ALA A 103 11.47 -12.56 4.60
N GLN A 104 11.42 -12.38 3.27
CA GLN A 104 12.04 -13.31 2.33
C GLN A 104 13.56 -13.36 2.47
N GLU A 105 14.22 -12.20 2.56
CA GLU A 105 15.67 -12.12 2.72
C GLU A 105 16.09 -12.69 4.08
N PHE A 106 15.29 -12.49 5.14
CA PHE A 106 15.51 -13.14 6.43
C PHE A 106 15.51 -14.67 6.30
N LEU A 107 14.49 -15.27 5.69
CA LEU A 107 14.42 -16.73 5.49
C LEU A 107 15.59 -17.26 4.65
N LYS A 108 16.04 -16.49 3.65
CA LYS A 108 17.20 -16.83 2.83
C LYS A 108 18.49 -16.84 3.65
N ARG A 109 18.70 -15.84 4.53
CA ARG A 109 19.86 -15.79 5.43
C ARG A 109 19.82 -16.90 6.47
N ALA A 110 18.65 -17.15 7.07
CA ALA A 110 18.45 -18.23 8.02
C ALA A 110 18.75 -19.61 7.41
N ALA A 111 18.30 -19.86 6.17
CA ALA A 111 18.63 -21.08 5.45
C ALA A 111 20.13 -21.25 5.19
N LYS A 112 20.84 -20.15 4.85
CA LYS A 112 22.30 -20.15 4.67
C LYS A 112 23.06 -20.36 5.98
N ALA A 113 22.48 -19.96 7.11
CA ALA A 113 23.00 -20.19 8.45
C ALA A 113 22.57 -21.56 9.04
N ASP A 114 22.10 -22.48 8.20
CA ASP A 114 21.66 -23.84 8.55
C ASP A 114 20.47 -23.91 9.54
N MET A 115 19.68 -22.84 9.66
CA MET A 115 18.47 -22.80 10.50
C MET A 115 17.25 -23.44 9.80
N LYS A 116 17.39 -24.68 9.32
CA LYS A 116 16.40 -25.36 8.47
C LYS A 116 15.03 -25.53 9.14
N ASP A 117 14.99 -25.84 10.42
CA ASP A 117 13.74 -26.04 11.16
C ASP A 117 12.94 -24.75 11.30
N LEU A 118 13.63 -23.64 11.59
CA LEU A 118 13.00 -22.31 11.63
C LEU A 118 12.37 -21.98 10.28
N VAL A 119 13.11 -22.16 9.18
CA VAL A 119 12.60 -21.88 7.83
C VAL A 119 11.39 -22.76 7.50
N LYS A 120 11.43 -24.06 7.85
CA LYS A 120 10.33 -25.00 7.62
C LYS A 120 9.09 -24.62 8.44
N ALA A 121 9.26 -24.24 9.70
CA ALA A 121 8.17 -23.79 10.56
C ALA A 121 7.52 -22.53 9.99
N LYS A 122 8.32 -21.51 9.66
CA LYS A 122 7.81 -20.24 9.14
C LYS A 122 7.12 -20.38 7.79
N LYS A 123 7.62 -21.21 6.87
CA LYS A 123 6.96 -21.45 5.57
C LYS A 123 5.57 -22.10 5.67
N LYS A 124 5.21 -22.70 6.81
CA LYS A 124 3.86 -23.23 7.04
C LYS A 124 2.87 -22.16 7.52
N GLU A 125 3.37 -21.03 8.02
CA GLU A 125 2.55 -19.95 8.55
C GLU A 125 2.02 -19.06 7.41
N ARG A 126 0.69 -18.84 7.35
CA ARG A 126 0.03 -18.03 6.31
C ARG A 126 0.70 -16.65 6.10
N ARG A 127 1.07 -16.00 7.20
CA ARG A 127 1.68 -14.64 7.21
C ARG A 127 3.02 -14.59 6.49
N TRP A 128 3.83 -15.65 6.60
CA TRP A 128 5.14 -15.77 5.96
C TRP A 128 5.05 -16.21 4.50
N THR A 129 3.88 -16.70 4.08
CA THR A 129 3.56 -16.95 2.66
C THR A 129 2.89 -15.75 1.99
N PHE A 130 2.70 -14.64 2.71
CA PHE A 130 2.11 -13.40 2.23
C PHE A 130 0.73 -13.56 1.58
N LYS A 131 -0.04 -14.56 2.06
CA LYS A 131 -1.44 -14.80 1.69
C LYS A 131 -2.37 -14.02 2.61
N TRP A 132 -2.29 -12.69 2.51
CA TRP A 132 -3.16 -11.71 3.16
C TRP A 132 -3.47 -10.61 2.16
#